data_AF-A0A0B4H4Y1-F1
#
_entry.id   AF-A0A0B4H4Y1-F1
#
_cell.length_a   1.000
_cell.length_b   1.000
_cell.length_c   1.000
_cell.angle_alpha   90.00
_cell.angle_beta   90.00
_cell.angle_gamma   90.00
#
_symmetry.space_group_name_H-M   'P 1'
#
loop_
_entity.id
_entity.type
_entity.pdbx_description
1 polymer ?
#
loop_
_entity_poly.entity_id
_entity_poly.type
_entity_poly.pdbx_seq_one_letter_code
_entity_poly.pdbx_strand_id
1 'polypeptide(L)'
;MSAKTLYVQRQKDENRKRQYLPMQDLEAWKRTEVDELSRLCQEHGILFSRLAEQPDNQLLSALRLIQFSHRVRTVPNMARVDARVSEILFGQNNLQTMVVVDADKTISAEDTGRLFWNTRGPLEKLFGGPLAYSEAGFLQGVLLYEEAANEEEFERMCDIVASRTEIHAEFKALFERIATQDHVGAVVVTCGLRQVWEKVLEREGLSQTVKVIGGARISDDMVVTAEVKARIVSRLQREEKLRVLAIGDGPLDLPMLEAADEAVVVTGEEQNRSRSMDNALLEAIQTRGLKARQVLLPSNVSPRLTDAVLAQIRLNDKELLDSVFSRRRRLYPHVWHATDRNAAKLLMSPTRDALVAGPMLRKAHANVGLYLAWEFLSEVLGVEEYAMRHVQGHHIMGHRVRHERETTIVALMRGGEPLALGLNEALPLAMFVHATSPDDIRKDHVEKQKTVVLVDSVINSGKTLIEFIKHTRKLCKDIRIVVVAGVVQTDAVMQGHALASVMEEHGVHIGALRLSENKFTGFRGTDTGHRLFNTTHMA
;
A
#
# COMPACT_ATOMS: atom_id res chain seq x y z
N MET A 1 -48.46 10.15 10.10
CA MET A 1 -49.73 10.76 10.57
C MET A 1 -50.11 10.08 11.87
N SER A 2 -50.20 10.82 12.98
CA SER A 2 -50.37 10.20 14.31
C SER A 2 -51.68 9.40 14.41
N ALA A 3 -51.71 8.36 15.27
CA ALA A 3 -52.93 7.60 15.53
C ALA A 3 -54.06 8.49 16.06
N LYS A 4 -53.72 9.53 16.83
CA LYS A 4 -54.63 10.59 17.28
C LYS A 4 -55.22 11.37 16.11
N THR A 5 -54.41 11.78 15.13
CA THR A 5 -54.87 12.50 13.93
C THR A 5 -55.82 11.61 13.10
N LEU A 6 -55.45 10.35 12.89
CA LEU A 6 -56.27 9.36 12.20
C LEU A 6 -57.60 9.11 12.92
N TYR A 7 -57.57 8.98 14.25
CA TYR A 7 -58.76 8.82 15.07
C TYR A 7 -59.72 10.01 14.92
N VAL A 8 -59.21 11.24 15.04
CA VAL A 8 -60.00 12.47 14.87
C VAL A 8 -60.58 12.59 13.46
N GLN A 9 -59.80 12.29 12.42
CA GLN A 9 -60.29 12.30 11.04
C GLN A 9 -61.39 11.27 10.81
N ARG A 10 -61.25 10.05 11.37
CA ARG A 10 -62.28 9.00 11.28
C ARG A 10 -63.58 9.38 11.98
N GLN A 11 -63.51 10.10 13.11
CA GLN A 11 -64.71 10.60 13.80
C GLN A 11 -65.42 11.72 13.04
N LYS A 12 -64.65 12.55 12.32
CA LYS A 12 -65.17 13.70 11.55
C LYS A 12 -65.55 13.34 10.10
N ASP A 13 -65.44 12.09 9.70
CA ASP A 13 -65.79 11.63 8.36
C ASP A 13 -67.30 11.40 8.25
N GLU A 14 -68.03 12.45 7.87
CA GLU A 14 -69.49 12.41 7.67
C GLU A 14 -69.89 11.70 6.37
N ASN A 15 -68.95 11.52 5.44
CA ASN A 15 -69.21 10.97 4.10
C ASN A 15 -69.22 9.43 4.07
N ARG A 16 -68.69 8.75 5.09
CA ARG A 16 -68.58 7.29 5.14
C ARG A 16 -68.95 6.77 6.52
N LYS A 17 -69.78 5.72 6.58
CA LYS A 17 -70.07 5.02 7.84
C LYS A 17 -68.84 4.23 8.30
N ARG A 18 -68.00 4.84 9.15
CA ARG A 18 -66.80 4.21 9.71
C ARG A 18 -67.16 3.38 10.95
N GLN A 19 -66.65 2.15 11.04
CA GLN A 19 -66.69 1.39 12.28
C GLN A 19 -65.82 2.08 13.35
N TYR A 20 -66.30 2.07 14.59
CA TYR A 20 -65.55 2.56 15.74
C TYR A 20 -64.28 1.71 15.93
N LEU A 21 -63.14 2.40 16.01
CA LEU A 21 -61.82 1.80 16.25
C LEU A 21 -61.14 2.62 17.36
N PRO A 22 -60.83 2.00 18.51
CA PRO A 22 -60.02 2.60 19.56
C PRO A 22 -58.69 3.13 19.03
N MET A 23 -58.15 4.16 19.69
CA MET A 23 -56.84 4.72 19.34
C MET A 23 -55.71 3.66 19.48
N GLN A 24 -55.82 2.78 20.48
CA GLN A 24 -54.87 1.67 20.68
C GLN A 24 -54.86 0.70 19.49
N ASP A 25 -56.02 0.37 18.94
CA ASP A 25 -56.13 -0.52 17.78
C ASP A 25 -55.55 0.14 16.51
N LEU A 26 -55.72 1.46 16.37
CA LEU A 26 -55.09 2.22 15.27
C LEU A 26 -53.56 2.26 15.42
N GLU A 27 -53.04 2.35 16.64
CA GLU A 27 -51.59 2.24 16.88
C GLU A 27 -51.08 0.83 16.59
N ALA A 28 -51.78 -0.21 17.05
CA ALA A 28 -51.42 -1.59 16.79
C ALA A 28 -51.40 -1.87 15.28
N TRP A 29 -52.45 -1.45 14.55
CA TRP A 29 -52.53 -1.57 13.11
C TRP A 29 -51.36 -0.87 12.41
N LYS A 30 -51.05 0.40 12.77
CA LYS A 30 -49.90 1.11 12.20
C LYS A 30 -48.58 0.40 12.43
N ARG A 31 -48.35 -0.17 13.63
CA ARG A 31 -47.14 -0.93 13.94
C ARG A 31 -47.06 -2.18 13.08
N THR A 32 -48.16 -2.95 12.99
CA THR A 32 -48.24 -4.15 12.15
C THR A 32 -47.92 -3.84 10.69
N GLU A 33 -48.49 -2.78 10.10
CA GLU A 33 -48.20 -2.47 8.69
C GLU A 33 -46.75 -2.05 8.46
N VAL A 34 -46.17 -1.29 9.39
CA VAL A 34 -44.75 -0.92 9.30
C VAL A 34 -43.87 -2.16 9.41
N ASP A 35 -44.15 -3.05 10.36
CA ASP A 35 -43.36 -4.25 10.60
C ASP A 35 -43.44 -5.24 9.43
N GLU A 36 -44.64 -5.48 8.89
CA GLU A 36 -44.85 -6.37 7.74
C GLU A 36 -44.27 -5.79 6.45
N LEU A 37 -44.43 -4.50 6.20
CA LEU A 37 -43.85 -3.85 5.03
C LEU A 37 -42.31 -3.84 5.12
N SER A 38 -41.75 -3.53 6.29
CA SER A 38 -40.31 -3.61 6.51
C SER A 38 -39.79 -5.03 6.29
N ARG A 39 -40.49 -6.05 6.78
CA ARG A 39 -40.13 -7.46 6.57
C ARG A 39 -40.15 -7.81 5.08
N LEU A 40 -41.24 -7.49 4.39
CA LEU A 40 -41.40 -7.77 2.96
C LEU A 40 -40.33 -7.06 2.12
N CYS A 41 -40.02 -5.81 2.44
CA CYS A 41 -38.93 -5.06 1.79
C CYS A 41 -37.58 -5.77 1.97
N GLN A 42 -37.24 -6.20 3.18
CA GLN A 42 -35.99 -6.91 3.45
C GLN A 42 -35.90 -8.25 2.70
N GLU A 43 -37.00 -9.01 2.62
CA GLU A 43 -37.07 -10.26 1.85
C GLU A 43 -36.83 -10.07 0.36
N HIS A 44 -37.14 -8.88 -0.18
CA HIS A 44 -36.99 -8.55 -1.60
C HIS A 44 -35.77 -7.66 -1.89
N GLY A 45 -34.89 -7.42 -0.92
CA GLY A 45 -33.71 -6.57 -1.13
C GLY A 45 -34.03 -5.09 -1.30
N ILE A 46 -35.19 -4.64 -0.83
CA ILE A 46 -35.66 -3.25 -0.95
C ILE A 46 -35.32 -2.50 0.34
N LEU A 47 -34.62 -1.38 0.23
CA LEU A 47 -34.36 -0.49 1.35
C LEU A 47 -35.67 0.18 1.82
N PHE A 48 -35.89 0.17 3.13
CA PHE A 48 -37.08 0.72 3.77
C PHE A 48 -36.70 1.84 4.73
N SER A 49 -37.42 2.96 4.67
CA SER A 49 -37.30 4.01 5.68
C SER A 49 -38.62 4.71 5.96
N ARG A 50 -38.81 5.12 7.22
CA ARG A 50 -39.98 5.87 7.69
C ARG A 50 -39.69 7.35 7.74
N LEU A 51 -40.61 8.15 7.20
CA LEU A 51 -40.59 9.59 7.36
C LEU A 51 -41.14 9.97 8.75
N ALA A 52 -40.41 10.81 9.46
CA ALA A 52 -40.82 11.33 10.76
C ALA A 52 -42.19 12.04 10.67
N GLU A 53 -43.02 11.94 11.71
CA GLU A 53 -44.39 12.50 11.69
C GLU A 53 -44.45 14.03 11.86
N GLN A 54 -43.32 14.68 12.14
CA GLN A 54 -43.23 16.13 12.36
C GLN A 54 -43.28 16.90 11.02
N PRO A 55 -44.21 17.86 10.85
CA PRO A 55 -44.49 18.49 9.56
C PRO A 55 -43.36 19.39 9.03
N ASP A 56 -42.58 20.05 9.90
CA ASP A 56 -41.72 21.15 9.49
C ASP A 56 -40.45 20.72 8.71
N ASN A 57 -40.12 19.42 8.68
CA ASN A 57 -38.92 18.89 8.00
C ASN A 57 -39.17 17.68 7.08
N GLN A 58 -40.42 17.24 6.88
CA GLN A 58 -40.73 16.04 6.08
C GLN A 58 -40.23 16.11 4.63
N LEU A 59 -40.38 17.26 3.97
CA LEU A 59 -39.93 17.43 2.59
C LEU A 59 -38.41 17.34 2.48
N LEU A 60 -37.69 17.97 3.42
CA LEU A 60 -36.22 17.93 3.43
C LEU A 60 -35.71 16.52 3.70
N SER A 61 -36.30 15.79 4.66
CA SER A 61 -35.98 14.38 4.92
C SER A 61 -36.26 13.50 3.71
N ALA A 62 -37.41 13.69 3.04
CA ALA A 62 -37.73 12.95 1.83
C ALA A 62 -36.75 13.24 0.68
N LEU A 63 -36.37 14.51 0.47
CA LEU A 63 -35.38 14.90 -0.53
C LEU A 63 -34.00 14.29 -0.24
N ARG A 64 -33.55 14.30 1.02
CA ARG A 64 -32.30 13.64 1.43
C ARG A 64 -32.31 12.14 1.13
N LEU A 65 -33.42 11.45 1.43
CA LEU A 65 -33.57 10.02 1.14
C LEU A 65 -33.60 9.73 -0.37
N ILE A 66 -34.27 10.56 -1.17
CA ILE A 66 -34.30 10.43 -2.64
C ILE A 66 -32.90 10.64 -3.22
N GLN A 67 -32.18 11.67 -2.77
CA GLN A 67 -30.80 11.95 -3.18
C GLN A 67 -29.86 10.80 -2.81
N PHE A 68 -29.97 10.28 -1.59
CA PHE A 68 -29.21 9.12 -1.13
C PHE A 68 -29.50 7.89 -2.00
N SER A 69 -30.78 7.57 -2.23
CA SER A 69 -31.20 6.45 -3.08
C SER A 69 -30.66 6.58 -4.51
N HIS A 70 -30.72 7.79 -5.09
CA HIS A 70 -30.16 8.06 -6.40
C HIS A 70 -28.63 7.89 -6.44
N ARG A 71 -27.94 8.40 -5.42
CA ARG A 71 -26.47 8.35 -5.32
C ARG A 71 -25.95 6.92 -5.17
N VAL A 72 -26.56 6.14 -4.28
CA VAL A 72 -26.22 4.71 -4.09
C VAL A 72 -26.42 3.90 -5.37
N ARG A 73 -27.41 4.25 -6.19
CA ARG A 73 -27.67 3.55 -7.47
C ARG A 73 -26.72 3.97 -8.60
N THR A 74 -26.23 5.20 -8.59
CA THR A 74 -25.43 5.76 -9.70
C THR A 74 -23.94 5.68 -9.46
N VAL A 75 -23.49 5.76 -8.20
CA VAL A 75 -22.08 5.74 -7.83
C VAL A 75 -21.78 4.50 -6.98
N PRO A 76 -20.94 3.57 -7.48
CA PRO A 76 -20.52 2.40 -6.72
C PRO A 76 -19.94 2.79 -5.35
N ASN A 77 -20.26 2.03 -4.31
CA ASN A 77 -19.74 2.27 -2.96
C ASN A 77 -18.20 2.33 -2.94
N MET A 78 -17.54 1.44 -3.69
CA MET A 78 -16.08 1.42 -3.78
C MET A 78 -15.46 2.68 -4.36
N ALA A 79 -16.10 3.39 -5.29
CA ALA A 79 -15.55 4.64 -5.82
C ALA A 79 -15.47 5.74 -4.73
N ARG A 80 -16.43 5.72 -3.80
CA ARG A 80 -16.51 6.66 -2.67
C ARG A 80 -15.48 6.33 -1.60
N VAL A 81 -15.32 5.03 -1.31
CA VAL A 81 -14.24 4.51 -0.45
C VAL A 81 -12.86 4.84 -1.06
N ASP A 82 -12.70 4.68 -2.36
CA ASP A 82 -11.44 4.93 -3.05
C ASP A 82 -11.04 6.40 -2.99
N ALA A 83 -11.99 7.32 -3.15
CA ALA A 83 -11.74 8.75 -2.94
C ALA A 83 -11.23 9.01 -1.52
N ARG A 84 -11.84 8.37 -0.50
CA ARG A 84 -11.41 8.53 0.89
C ARG A 84 -10.03 7.96 1.17
N VAL A 85 -9.67 6.81 0.59
CA VAL A 85 -8.31 6.25 0.69
C VAL A 85 -7.30 7.21 0.05
N SER A 86 -7.61 7.78 -1.13
CA SER A 86 -6.74 8.77 -1.78
C SER A 86 -6.53 10.02 -0.92
N GLU A 87 -7.58 10.51 -0.27
CA GLU A 87 -7.47 11.65 0.67
C GLU A 87 -6.54 11.35 1.85
N ILE A 88 -6.62 10.15 2.42
CA ILE A 88 -5.76 9.73 3.54
C ILE A 88 -4.29 9.64 3.12
N LEU A 89 -4.03 9.15 1.91
CA LEU A 89 -2.68 9.00 1.35
C LEU A 89 -2.10 10.32 0.83
N PHE A 90 -2.93 11.33 0.60
CA PHE A 90 -2.50 12.60 0.03
C PHE A 90 -1.43 13.26 0.92
N GLY A 91 -0.27 13.56 0.32
CA GLY A 91 0.87 14.17 1.02
C GLY A 91 1.78 13.20 1.78
N GLN A 92 1.48 11.90 1.82
CA GLN A 92 2.30 10.90 2.52
C GLN A 92 3.38 10.27 1.62
N ASN A 93 4.33 11.08 1.15
CA ASN A 93 5.33 10.65 0.16
C ASN A 93 6.33 9.59 0.66
N ASN A 94 6.55 9.52 1.98
CA ASN A 94 7.51 8.61 2.60
C ASN A 94 6.88 7.29 3.08
N LEU A 95 5.57 7.11 2.90
CA LEU A 95 4.84 5.96 3.42
C LEU A 95 5.32 4.65 2.79
N GLN A 96 5.61 3.66 3.63
CA GLN A 96 6.10 2.34 3.23
C GLN A 96 5.27 1.20 3.83
N THR A 97 4.74 1.39 5.04
CA THR A 97 3.91 0.42 5.75
C THR A 97 2.59 1.07 6.15
N MET A 98 1.46 0.39 5.93
CA MET A 98 0.15 0.77 6.44
C MET A 98 -0.34 -0.28 7.44
N VAL A 99 -0.77 0.18 8.62
CA VAL A 99 -1.47 -0.64 9.60
C VAL A 99 -2.97 -0.40 9.43
N VAL A 100 -3.70 -1.45 9.03
CA VAL A 100 -5.15 -1.41 8.80
C VAL A 100 -5.82 -2.16 9.94
N VAL A 101 -6.66 -1.49 10.70
CA VAL A 101 -7.21 -2.04 11.96
C VAL A 101 -8.74 -1.96 11.91
N ASP A 102 -9.42 -3.05 12.22
CA ASP A 102 -10.84 -2.97 12.58
C ASP A 102 -11.01 -2.23 13.92
N ALA A 103 -12.22 -1.78 14.24
CA ALA A 103 -12.46 -0.90 15.36
C ALA A 103 -13.08 -1.61 16.57
N ASP A 104 -14.38 -1.93 16.48
CA ASP A 104 -15.13 -2.58 17.56
C ASP A 104 -14.55 -3.96 17.87
N LYS A 105 -14.43 -4.31 19.16
CA LYS A 105 -13.83 -5.60 19.62
C LYS A 105 -12.38 -5.86 19.19
N THR A 106 -11.77 -4.94 18.44
CA THR A 106 -10.37 -4.99 18.00
C THR A 106 -9.55 -3.96 18.77
N ILE A 107 -9.81 -2.67 18.60
CA ILE A 107 -9.09 -1.57 19.29
C ILE A 107 -9.58 -1.38 20.72
N SER A 108 -10.86 -1.71 20.96
CA SER A 108 -11.53 -1.69 22.26
C SER A 108 -12.25 -3.02 22.47
N ALA A 109 -12.51 -3.40 23.72
CA ALA A 109 -13.35 -4.56 24.03
C ALA A 109 -14.84 -4.33 23.70
N GLU A 110 -15.22 -3.05 23.58
CA GLU A 110 -16.61 -2.62 23.42
C GLU A 110 -17.11 -2.77 21.98
N ASP A 111 -18.43 -2.94 21.86
CA ASP A 111 -19.18 -2.89 20.61
C ASP A 111 -19.93 -1.56 20.57
N THR A 112 -19.39 -0.57 19.85
CA THR A 112 -19.95 0.80 19.87
C THR A 112 -21.36 0.87 19.29
N GLY A 113 -21.69 0.00 18.32
CA GLY A 113 -23.05 -0.15 17.81
C GLY A 113 -24.01 -0.60 18.90
N ARG A 114 -23.64 -1.63 19.68
CA ARG A 114 -24.46 -2.11 20.80
C ARG A 114 -24.62 -1.06 21.90
N LEU A 115 -23.55 -0.32 22.23
CA LEU A 115 -23.60 0.78 23.20
C LEU A 115 -24.54 1.90 22.76
N PHE A 116 -24.53 2.25 21.47
CA PHE A 116 -25.40 3.27 20.91
C PHE A 116 -26.88 2.91 21.04
N TRP A 117 -27.26 1.66 20.74
CA TRP A 117 -28.65 1.19 20.83
C TRP A 117 -29.09 0.77 22.25
N ASN A 118 -28.15 0.72 23.22
CA ASN A 118 -28.36 0.45 24.65
C ASN A 118 -29.19 -0.82 25.00
N THR A 119 -29.40 -1.76 24.06
CA THR A 119 -30.08 -3.08 24.19
C THR A 119 -29.79 -3.94 22.94
N ARG A 120 -30.34 -5.18 22.84
CA ARG A 120 -30.41 -5.93 21.56
C ARG A 120 -31.22 -5.12 20.55
N GLY A 121 -30.50 -4.35 19.73
CA GLY A 121 -31.06 -3.30 18.89
C GLY A 121 -31.60 -3.79 17.55
N PRO A 122 -32.15 -2.87 16.74
CA PRO A 122 -32.68 -3.16 15.40
C PRO A 122 -31.63 -3.72 14.44
N LEU A 123 -30.34 -3.47 14.69
CA LEU A 123 -29.23 -4.00 13.88
C LEU A 123 -29.05 -5.51 14.02
N GLU A 124 -29.21 -6.10 15.22
CA GLU A 124 -29.13 -7.56 15.37
C GLU A 124 -30.22 -8.27 14.56
N LYS A 125 -31.44 -7.71 14.57
CA LYS A 125 -32.56 -8.21 13.76
C LYS A 125 -32.28 -8.06 12.26
N LEU A 126 -31.68 -6.95 11.84
CA LEU A 126 -31.34 -6.68 10.46
C LEU A 126 -30.28 -7.67 9.93
N PHE A 127 -29.16 -7.81 10.63
CA PHE A 127 -28.05 -8.67 10.21
C PHE A 127 -28.32 -10.16 10.43
N GLY A 128 -29.25 -10.51 11.32
CA GLY A 128 -29.81 -11.87 11.43
C GLY A 128 -30.91 -12.17 10.41
N GLY A 129 -31.37 -11.16 9.66
CA GLY A 129 -32.43 -11.27 8.68
C GLY A 129 -31.93 -11.54 7.24
N PRO A 130 -32.83 -11.46 6.24
CA PRO A 130 -32.53 -11.80 4.84
C PRO A 130 -31.42 -10.95 4.19
N LEU A 131 -31.30 -9.69 4.59
CA LEU A 131 -30.26 -8.79 4.07
C LEU A 131 -28.86 -9.15 4.57
N ALA A 132 -28.76 -9.76 5.76
CA ALA A 132 -27.52 -10.14 6.41
C ALA A 132 -26.43 -9.04 6.34
N TYR A 133 -25.16 -9.42 6.31
CA TYR A 133 -24.01 -8.52 6.18
C TYR A 133 -23.72 -8.08 4.73
N SER A 134 -24.76 -7.97 3.89
CA SER A 134 -24.64 -7.44 2.52
C SER A 134 -24.53 -5.91 2.50
N GLU A 135 -24.11 -5.34 1.36
CA GLU A 135 -24.15 -3.89 1.17
C GLU A 135 -25.55 -3.30 1.42
N ALA A 136 -26.60 -3.97 0.93
CA ALA A 136 -27.98 -3.58 1.20
C ALA A 136 -28.34 -3.63 2.70
N GLY A 137 -27.82 -4.63 3.43
CA GLY A 137 -27.94 -4.71 4.88
C GLY A 137 -27.31 -3.50 5.58
N PHE A 138 -26.08 -3.14 5.22
CA PHE A 138 -25.42 -1.96 5.82
C PHE A 138 -26.10 -0.64 5.43
N LEU A 139 -26.58 -0.49 4.20
CA LEU A 139 -27.36 0.67 3.76
C LEU A 139 -28.69 0.77 4.52
N GLN A 140 -29.34 -0.36 4.80
CA GLN A 140 -30.53 -0.39 5.65
C GLN A 140 -30.19 0.02 7.09
N GLY A 141 -29.00 -0.34 7.58
CA GLY A 141 -28.48 0.12 8.87
C GLY A 141 -28.32 1.64 8.93
N VAL A 142 -27.82 2.26 7.85
CA VAL A 142 -27.73 3.74 7.73
C VAL A 142 -29.10 4.37 7.89
N LEU A 143 -30.13 3.84 7.22
CA LEU A 143 -31.49 4.34 7.33
C LEU A 143 -32.08 4.20 8.74
N LEU A 144 -31.73 3.14 9.47
CA LEU A 144 -32.14 2.97 10.87
C LEU A 144 -31.51 4.04 11.78
N TYR A 145 -30.24 4.40 11.57
CA TYR A 145 -29.61 5.49 12.30
C TYR A 145 -30.22 6.85 11.98
N GLU A 146 -30.57 7.11 10.71
CA GLU A 146 -31.29 8.33 10.30
C GLU A 146 -32.68 8.43 10.95
N GLU A 147 -33.36 7.30 11.13
CA GLU A 147 -34.68 7.27 11.80
C GLU A 147 -34.62 7.43 13.31
N ALA A 148 -33.58 6.90 13.94
CA ALA A 148 -33.51 6.85 15.40
C ALA A 148 -33.13 8.19 16.03
N ALA A 149 -32.41 9.03 15.31
CA ALA A 149 -31.95 10.31 15.84
C ALA A 149 -31.73 11.36 14.76
N ASN A 150 -32.11 12.59 15.07
CA ASN A 150 -31.67 13.73 14.28
C ASN A 150 -30.15 13.96 14.48
N GLU A 151 -29.58 14.91 13.73
CA GLU A 151 -28.14 15.16 13.71
C GLU A 151 -27.57 15.53 15.09
N GLU A 152 -28.24 16.41 15.84
CA GLU A 152 -27.80 16.80 17.19
C GLU A 152 -27.92 15.66 18.20
N GLU A 153 -29.00 14.88 18.14
CA GLU A 153 -29.21 13.71 18.99
C GLU A 153 -28.18 12.62 18.70
N PHE A 154 -27.91 12.36 17.42
CA PHE A 154 -26.91 11.39 16.98
C PHE A 154 -25.53 11.79 17.50
N GLU A 155 -25.15 13.05 17.33
CA GLU A 155 -23.86 13.56 17.79
C GLU A 155 -23.70 13.44 19.31
N ARG A 156 -24.74 13.83 20.09
CA ARG A 156 -24.75 13.64 21.55
C ARG A 156 -24.61 12.18 21.95
N MET A 157 -25.27 11.25 21.25
CA MET A 157 -25.12 9.83 21.53
C MET A 157 -23.71 9.34 21.18
N CYS A 158 -23.13 9.81 20.07
CA CYS A 158 -21.74 9.51 19.73
C CYS A 158 -20.76 9.99 20.79
N ASP A 159 -20.97 11.18 21.38
CA ASP A 159 -20.17 11.67 22.51
C ASP A 159 -20.27 10.75 23.74
N ILE A 160 -21.50 10.34 24.09
CA ILE A 160 -21.74 9.45 25.23
C ILE A 160 -21.07 8.09 25.01
N VAL A 161 -21.22 7.49 23.83
CA VAL A 161 -20.59 6.21 23.51
C VAL A 161 -19.07 6.35 23.51
N ALA A 162 -18.53 7.37 22.81
CA ALA A 162 -17.09 7.62 22.77
C ALA A 162 -16.50 7.79 24.17
N SER A 163 -17.19 8.51 25.08
CA SER A 163 -16.74 8.70 26.47
C SER A 163 -16.60 7.40 27.27
N ARG A 164 -17.31 6.34 26.87
CA ARG A 164 -17.30 5.01 27.52
C ARG A 164 -16.42 4.00 26.82
N THR A 165 -15.99 4.27 25.59
CA THR A 165 -15.12 3.40 24.81
C THR A 165 -13.66 3.67 25.15
N GLU A 166 -12.99 2.68 25.73
CA GLU A 166 -11.56 2.73 26.06
C GLU A 166 -10.72 1.97 25.03
N ILE A 167 -9.64 2.59 24.54
CA ILE A 167 -8.66 1.93 23.67
C ILE A 167 -7.76 1.04 24.53
N HIS A 168 -7.51 -0.19 24.10
CA HIS A 168 -6.53 -1.07 24.73
C HIS A 168 -5.14 -0.41 24.77
N ALA A 169 -4.45 -0.50 25.91
CA ALA A 169 -3.15 0.13 26.12
C ALA A 169 -2.12 -0.25 25.06
N GLU A 170 -2.18 -1.49 24.55
CA GLU A 170 -1.33 -2.02 23.50
C GLU A 170 -1.52 -1.30 22.16
N PHE A 171 -2.77 -0.99 21.80
CA PHE A 171 -3.07 -0.20 20.59
C PHE A 171 -2.68 1.26 20.75
N LYS A 172 -2.89 1.84 21.94
CA LYS A 172 -2.43 3.19 22.25
C LYS A 172 -0.92 3.32 22.06
N ALA A 173 -0.14 2.41 22.65
CA ALA A 173 1.31 2.38 22.48
C ALA A 173 1.75 2.16 21.02
N LEU A 174 1.03 1.32 20.27
CA LEU A 174 1.29 1.12 18.84
C LEU A 174 1.06 2.41 18.05
N PHE A 175 -0.08 3.07 18.23
CA PHE A 175 -0.43 4.31 17.51
C PHE A 175 0.48 5.48 17.89
N GLU A 176 0.81 5.65 19.17
CA GLU A 176 1.79 6.64 19.63
C GLU A 176 3.16 6.42 18.96
N ARG A 177 3.60 5.17 18.81
CA ARG A 177 4.83 4.86 18.09
C ARG A 177 4.73 5.18 16.60
N ILE A 178 3.60 4.87 15.95
CA ILE A 178 3.34 5.24 14.55
C ILE A 178 3.41 6.75 14.37
N ALA A 179 2.90 7.55 15.32
CA ALA A 179 2.96 9.01 15.26
C ALA A 179 4.39 9.57 15.18
N THR A 180 5.40 8.81 15.61
CA THR A 180 6.82 9.22 15.55
C THR A 180 7.52 8.88 14.23
N GLN A 181 6.82 8.24 13.28
CA GLN A 181 7.39 7.75 12.04
C GLN A 181 6.65 8.33 10.83
N ASP A 182 7.40 8.75 9.81
CA ASP A 182 6.84 9.28 8.55
C ASP A 182 6.62 8.18 7.50
N HIS A 183 7.23 7.00 7.68
CA HIS A 183 7.15 5.86 6.76
C HIS A 183 6.13 4.79 7.17
N VAL A 184 5.44 4.98 8.29
CA VAL A 184 4.38 4.09 8.78
C VAL A 184 3.12 4.89 9.02
N GLY A 185 2.00 4.42 8.48
CA GLY A 185 0.68 5.02 8.68
C GLY A 185 -0.28 4.04 9.33
N ALA A 186 -1.39 4.56 9.86
CA ALA A 186 -2.47 3.75 10.42
C ALA A 186 -3.84 4.25 9.95
N VAL A 187 -4.73 3.30 9.65
CA VAL A 187 -6.12 3.56 9.32
C VAL A 187 -7.03 2.57 10.03
N VAL A 188 -8.07 3.09 10.67
CA VAL A 188 -9.17 2.31 11.24
C VAL A 188 -10.23 2.13 10.16
N VAL A 189 -10.64 0.89 9.92
CA VAL A 189 -11.65 0.54 8.92
C VAL A 189 -12.80 -0.18 9.61
N THR A 190 -13.87 0.57 9.89
CA THR A 190 -15.02 0.09 10.69
C THR A 190 -16.27 -0.09 9.84
N CYS A 191 -17.00 -1.19 10.07
CA CYS A 191 -18.36 -1.36 9.58
C CYS A 191 -19.42 -0.71 10.50
N GLY A 192 -19.00 -0.23 11.67
CA GLY A 192 -19.80 0.44 12.67
C GLY A 192 -19.78 1.96 12.54
N LEU A 193 -19.90 2.65 13.67
CA LEU A 193 -20.10 4.10 13.76
C LEU A 193 -18.79 4.89 13.56
N ARG A 194 -18.54 5.42 12.35
CA ARG A 194 -17.34 6.25 12.06
C ARG A 194 -17.14 7.36 13.08
N GLN A 195 -18.20 8.13 13.35
CA GLN A 195 -18.17 9.31 14.20
C GLN A 195 -17.73 9.00 15.64
N VAL A 196 -18.12 7.84 16.17
CA VAL A 196 -17.68 7.40 17.51
C VAL A 196 -16.16 7.19 17.52
N TRP A 197 -15.63 6.49 16.52
CA TRP A 197 -14.20 6.19 16.45
C TRP A 197 -13.35 7.43 16.18
N GLU A 198 -13.83 8.40 15.39
CA GLU A 198 -13.18 9.70 15.23
C GLU A 198 -13.08 10.44 16.57
N LYS A 199 -14.16 10.47 17.36
CA LYS A 199 -14.17 11.08 18.71
C LYS A 199 -13.27 10.36 19.71
N VAL A 200 -13.28 9.02 19.71
CA VAL A 200 -12.40 8.20 20.57
C VAL A 200 -10.94 8.50 20.26
N LEU A 201 -10.54 8.52 18.99
CA LEU A 201 -9.17 8.84 18.58
C LEU A 201 -8.80 10.30 18.88
N GLU A 202 -9.72 11.25 18.72
CA GLU A 202 -9.51 12.65 19.06
C GLU A 202 -9.25 12.83 20.56
N ARG A 203 -10.06 12.20 21.42
CA ARG A 203 -9.87 12.21 22.88
C ARG A 203 -8.50 11.72 23.29
N GLU A 204 -7.99 10.68 22.62
CA GLU A 204 -6.67 10.11 22.89
C GLU A 204 -5.52 10.90 22.22
N GLY A 205 -5.80 11.99 21.49
CA GLY A 205 -4.79 12.78 20.78
C GLY A 205 -4.23 12.11 19.52
N LEU A 206 -4.94 11.11 18.99
CA LEU A 206 -4.50 10.26 17.88
C LEU A 206 -5.16 10.60 16.53
N SER A 207 -6.09 11.56 16.48
CA SER A 207 -6.86 11.91 15.26
C SER A 207 -6.00 12.42 14.09
N GLN A 208 -4.80 12.92 14.36
CA GLN A 208 -3.85 13.31 13.32
C GLN A 208 -3.05 12.12 12.77
N THR A 209 -2.77 11.13 13.62
CA THR A 209 -1.98 9.94 13.30
C THR A 209 -2.81 8.85 12.64
N VAL A 210 -4.01 8.60 13.16
CA VAL A 210 -4.88 7.50 12.76
C VAL A 210 -6.14 8.07 12.13
N LYS A 211 -6.37 7.73 10.86
CA LYS A 211 -7.59 8.13 10.13
C LYS A 211 -8.64 7.03 10.20
N VAL A 212 -9.92 7.40 10.02
CA VAL A 212 -11.04 6.46 10.07
C VAL A 212 -11.72 6.40 8.70
N ILE A 213 -11.96 5.19 8.23
CA ILE A 213 -12.84 4.85 7.12
C ILE A 213 -14.01 4.07 7.71
N GLY A 214 -15.21 4.62 7.60
CA GLY A 214 -16.42 4.04 8.15
C GLY A 214 -17.66 4.76 7.64
N GLY A 215 -18.83 4.25 8.00
CA GLY A 215 -20.12 4.88 7.73
C GLY A 215 -20.96 5.00 8.99
N ALA A 216 -22.25 5.27 8.79
CA ALA A 216 -23.37 5.12 9.74
C ALA A 216 -24.54 6.03 9.35
N ARG A 217 -24.23 7.19 8.77
CA ARG A 217 -25.18 8.21 8.33
C ARG A 217 -25.13 8.39 6.81
N ILE A 218 -26.17 8.98 6.25
CA ILE A 218 -26.22 9.34 4.83
C ILE A 218 -25.07 10.30 4.48
N SER A 219 -24.71 11.19 5.41
CA SER A 219 -23.62 12.16 5.26
C SER A 219 -22.23 11.52 5.16
N ASP A 220 -22.05 10.29 5.64
CA ASP A 220 -20.78 9.57 5.52
C ASP A 220 -20.53 9.06 4.08
N ASP A 221 -21.58 9.03 3.26
CA ASP A 221 -21.56 8.69 1.84
C ASP A 221 -21.00 7.29 1.50
N MET A 222 -20.72 6.43 2.47
CA MET A 222 -20.23 5.07 2.22
C MET A 222 -20.66 4.08 3.29
N VAL A 223 -20.60 2.80 2.93
CA VAL A 223 -20.74 1.68 3.87
C VAL A 223 -19.52 0.78 3.76
N VAL A 224 -19.13 0.14 4.87
CA VAL A 224 -17.95 -0.73 4.92
C VAL A 224 -18.41 -2.16 5.17
N THR A 225 -18.30 -3.00 4.13
CA THR A 225 -18.54 -4.44 4.19
C THR A 225 -17.20 -5.20 4.29
N ALA A 226 -17.26 -6.51 4.51
CA ALA A 226 -16.06 -7.36 4.47
C ALA A 226 -15.29 -7.25 3.14
N GLU A 227 -16.02 -7.17 2.02
CA GLU A 227 -15.41 -6.98 0.69
C GLU A 227 -14.74 -5.60 0.56
N VAL A 228 -15.36 -4.55 1.10
CA VAL A 228 -14.79 -3.20 1.11
C VAL A 228 -13.48 -3.19 1.90
N LYS A 229 -13.43 -3.81 3.09
CA LYS A 229 -12.20 -3.92 3.88
C LYS A 229 -11.08 -4.62 3.09
N ALA A 230 -11.40 -5.73 2.41
CA ALA A 230 -10.45 -6.47 1.58
C ALA A 230 -9.93 -5.64 0.40
N ARG A 231 -10.80 -4.86 -0.25
CA ARG A 231 -10.43 -3.98 -1.36
C ARG A 231 -9.54 -2.84 -0.91
N ILE A 232 -9.79 -2.24 0.26
CA ILE A 232 -8.91 -1.22 0.85
C ILE A 232 -7.50 -1.79 1.05
N VAL A 233 -7.39 -2.96 1.70
CA VAL A 233 -6.09 -3.63 1.91
C VAL A 233 -5.42 -3.99 0.59
N SER A 234 -6.17 -4.57 -0.35
CA SER A 234 -5.64 -4.97 -1.66
C SER A 234 -5.10 -3.78 -2.45
N ARG A 235 -5.79 -2.63 -2.40
CA ARG A 235 -5.35 -1.40 -3.06
C ARG A 235 -4.06 -0.88 -2.43
N LEU A 236 -4.00 -0.76 -1.11
CA LEU A 236 -2.80 -0.34 -0.38
C LEU A 236 -1.59 -1.25 -0.70
N GLN A 237 -1.80 -2.56 -0.75
CA GLN A 237 -0.75 -3.53 -1.05
C GLN A 237 -0.32 -3.49 -2.53
N ARG A 238 -1.28 -3.55 -3.47
CA ARG A 238 -1.01 -3.85 -4.88
C ARG A 238 -0.86 -2.61 -5.75
N GLU A 239 -1.60 -1.55 -5.47
CA GLU A 239 -1.55 -0.31 -6.26
C GLU A 239 -0.52 0.63 -5.64
N GLU A 240 -0.62 0.88 -4.33
CA GLU A 240 0.28 1.79 -3.61
C GLU A 240 1.62 1.15 -3.22
N LYS A 241 1.76 -0.18 -3.42
CA LYS A 241 2.97 -0.97 -3.14
C LYS A 241 3.45 -0.82 -1.68
N LEU A 242 2.51 -0.65 -0.75
CA LEU A 242 2.79 -0.60 0.68
C LEU A 242 2.85 -2.00 1.27
N ARG A 243 3.64 -2.16 2.33
CA ARG A 243 3.45 -3.31 3.22
C ARG A 243 2.17 -3.10 4.02
N VAL A 244 1.30 -4.08 4.10
CA VAL A 244 0.07 -3.98 4.89
C VAL A 244 0.05 -4.99 6.03
N LEU A 245 -0.11 -4.48 7.25
CA LEU A 245 -0.48 -5.28 8.42
C LEU A 245 -1.99 -5.07 8.66
N ALA A 246 -2.78 -6.13 8.56
CA ALA A 246 -4.20 -6.08 8.89
C ALA A 246 -4.46 -6.69 10.27
N ILE A 247 -5.33 -6.05 11.06
CA ILE A 247 -5.70 -6.48 12.41
C ILE A 247 -7.22 -6.43 12.55
N GLY A 248 -7.84 -7.52 13.03
CA GLY A 248 -9.29 -7.59 13.27
C GLY A 248 -9.68 -8.71 14.24
N ASP A 249 -10.94 -8.80 14.64
CA ASP A 249 -11.41 -9.75 15.66
C ASP A 249 -12.44 -10.77 15.14
N GLY A 250 -13.06 -10.49 13.98
CA GLY A 250 -14.29 -11.15 13.56
C GLY A 250 -14.30 -11.69 12.12
N PRO A 251 -15.35 -12.45 11.73
CA PRO A 251 -15.43 -13.05 10.40
C PRO A 251 -15.47 -12.04 9.25
N LEU A 252 -15.98 -10.84 9.50
CA LEU A 252 -16.02 -9.75 8.51
C LEU A 252 -14.61 -9.23 8.18
N ASP A 253 -13.62 -9.54 9.01
CA ASP A 253 -12.24 -9.11 8.81
C ASP A 253 -11.41 -10.13 8.05
N LEU A 254 -11.84 -11.40 7.98
CA LEU A 254 -11.09 -12.46 7.29
C LEU A 254 -10.67 -12.06 5.87
N PRO A 255 -11.55 -11.45 5.03
CA PRO A 255 -11.14 -11.02 3.70
C PRO A 255 -10.03 -9.94 3.70
N MET A 256 -9.99 -9.04 4.68
CA MET A 256 -8.92 -8.04 4.78
C MET A 256 -7.64 -8.62 5.36
N LEU A 257 -7.75 -9.59 6.27
CA LEU A 257 -6.62 -10.33 6.82
C LEU A 257 -5.94 -11.18 5.72
N GLU A 258 -6.72 -11.80 4.84
CA GLU A 258 -6.21 -12.57 3.69
C GLU A 258 -5.55 -11.72 2.61
N ALA A 259 -6.00 -10.48 2.44
CA ALA A 259 -5.43 -9.55 1.46
C ALA A 259 -4.10 -8.93 1.92
N ALA A 260 -3.78 -8.99 3.22
CA ALA A 260 -2.62 -8.31 3.80
C ALA A 260 -1.32 -9.12 3.66
N ASP A 261 -0.17 -8.46 3.84
CA ASP A 261 1.12 -9.16 3.90
C ASP A 261 1.30 -9.89 5.24
N GLU A 262 0.76 -9.31 6.31
CA GLU A 262 0.68 -9.89 7.65
C GLU A 262 -0.70 -9.68 8.25
N ALA A 263 -1.18 -10.69 8.96
CA ALA A 263 -2.48 -10.67 9.62
C ALA A 263 -2.34 -10.96 11.12
N VAL A 264 -3.08 -10.20 11.93
CA VAL A 264 -3.20 -10.42 13.38
C VAL A 264 -4.68 -10.47 13.76
N VAL A 265 -5.07 -11.52 14.48
CA VAL A 265 -6.41 -11.68 15.03
C VAL A 265 -6.42 -11.26 16.48
N VAL A 266 -7.27 -10.29 16.84
CA VAL A 266 -7.51 -9.94 18.24
C VAL A 266 -8.44 -10.97 18.86
N THR A 267 -8.01 -11.52 19.99
CA THR A 267 -8.78 -12.46 20.80
C THR A 267 -9.16 -11.79 22.09
N GLY A 268 -10.45 -11.46 22.21
CA GLY A 268 -11.05 -10.97 23.45
C GLY A 268 -11.62 -12.07 24.33
N GLU A 269 -12.36 -11.66 25.36
CA GLU A 269 -13.04 -12.57 26.29
C GLU A 269 -14.05 -13.47 25.59
N GLU A 270 -14.12 -14.75 25.99
CA GLU A 270 -15.00 -15.78 25.38
C GLU A 270 -16.47 -15.37 25.33
N GLN A 271 -16.94 -14.62 26.33
CA GLN A 271 -18.33 -14.16 26.44
C GLN A 271 -18.68 -13.05 25.44
N ASN A 272 -17.71 -12.27 24.98
CA ASN A 272 -17.90 -11.09 24.14
C ASN A 272 -17.47 -11.31 22.69
N ARG A 273 -16.53 -12.24 22.47
CA ARG A 273 -15.93 -12.54 21.17
C ARG A 273 -16.90 -13.30 20.26
N SER A 274 -16.79 -13.08 18.94
CA SER A 274 -17.64 -13.76 17.96
C SER A 274 -17.46 -15.29 18.00
N ARG A 275 -18.58 -16.03 18.14
CA ARG A 275 -18.63 -17.50 18.16
C ARG A 275 -18.43 -18.14 16.79
N SER A 276 -18.79 -17.43 15.72
CA SER A 276 -18.62 -17.93 14.35
C SER A 276 -17.18 -17.78 13.85
N MET A 277 -16.36 -16.98 14.52
CA MET A 277 -14.97 -16.72 14.11
C MET A 277 -14.09 -17.96 14.19
N ASP A 278 -14.23 -18.81 15.22
CA ASP A 278 -13.28 -19.91 15.43
C ASP A 278 -13.31 -20.91 14.27
N ASN A 279 -14.51 -21.30 13.80
CA ASN A 279 -14.68 -22.18 12.64
C ASN A 279 -14.26 -21.48 11.33
N ALA A 280 -14.64 -20.22 11.16
CA ALA A 280 -14.32 -19.46 9.95
C ALA A 280 -12.81 -19.20 9.80
N LEU A 281 -12.12 -18.94 10.91
CA LEU A 281 -10.68 -18.76 10.97
C LEU A 281 -9.94 -20.07 10.74
N LEU A 282 -10.42 -21.18 11.31
CA LEU A 282 -9.84 -22.50 11.07
C LEU A 282 -9.95 -22.89 9.59
N GLU A 283 -11.11 -22.66 8.98
CA GLU A 283 -11.32 -22.84 7.54
C GLU A 283 -10.35 -21.96 6.75
N ALA A 284 -10.28 -20.65 7.03
CA ALA A 284 -9.41 -19.71 6.31
C ALA A 284 -7.94 -20.16 6.32
N ILE A 285 -7.45 -20.65 7.46
CA ILE A 285 -6.07 -21.12 7.62
C ILE A 285 -5.85 -22.43 6.82
N GLN A 286 -6.78 -23.38 6.93
CA GLN A 286 -6.59 -24.73 6.37
C GLN A 286 -6.87 -24.81 4.86
N THR A 287 -7.86 -24.08 4.36
CA THR A 287 -8.34 -24.21 2.97
C THR A 287 -7.90 -23.04 2.09
N ARG A 288 -7.85 -21.82 2.64
CA ARG A 288 -7.55 -20.58 1.91
C ARG A 288 -6.11 -20.09 2.09
N GLY A 289 -5.35 -20.72 2.98
CA GLY A 289 -3.94 -20.44 3.19
C GLY A 289 -3.65 -19.16 3.97
N LEU A 290 -4.61 -18.68 4.77
CA LEU A 290 -4.42 -17.52 5.64
C LEU A 290 -3.27 -17.78 6.62
N LYS A 291 -2.27 -16.89 6.61
CA LYS A 291 -1.17 -16.87 7.59
C LYS A 291 -1.40 -15.74 8.58
N ALA A 292 -1.99 -16.07 9.71
CA ALA A 292 -2.28 -15.12 10.78
C ALA A 292 -1.58 -15.51 12.08
N ARG A 293 -1.53 -14.55 13.00
CA ARG A 293 -1.14 -14.73 14.41
C ARG A 293 -2.27 -14.20 15.29
N GLN A 294 -2.29 -14.55 16.57
CA GLN A 294 -3.27 -13.99 17.52
C GLN A 294 -2.61 -13.14 18.59
N VAL A 295 -3.31 -12.07 18.99
CA VAL A 295 -3.02 -11.33 20.22
C VAL A 295 -4.18 -11.52 21.20
N LEU A 296 -3.86 -11.76 22.47
CA LEU A 296 -4.84 -11.92 23.53
C LEU A 296 -5.01 -10.58 24.25
N LEU A 297 -6.21 -10.00 24.22
CA LEU A 297 -6.53 -8.72 24.82
C LEU A 297 -7.82 -8.82 25.65
N PRO A 298 -7.75 -8.77 27.00
CA PRO A 298 -6.54 -8.70 27.82
C PRO A 298 -5.71 -10.00 27.81
N SER A 299 -4.44 -9.93 28.19
CA SER A 299 -3.48 -11.06 28.05
C SER A 299 -3.84 -12.36 28.79
N ASN A 300 -4.82 -12.33 29.69
CA ASN A 300 -5.29 -13.48 30.48
C ASN A 300 -6.45 -14.25 29.85
N VAL A 301 -6.98 -13.83 28.68
CA VAL A 301 -8.05 -14.57 28.02
C VAL A 301 -7.55 -15.87 27.40
N SER A 302 -8.45 -16.83 27.21
CA SER A 302 -8.13 -18.06 26.48
C SER A 302 -7.90 -17.78 24.99
N PRO A 303 -6.89 -18.41 24.35
CA PRO A 303 -6.72 -18.36 22.90
C PRO A 303 -7.98 -18.77 22.12
N ARG A 304 -8.13 -18.30 20.88
CA ARG A 304 -9.20 -18.78 19.97
C ARG A 304 -8.89 -20.16 19.43
N LEU A 305 -7.67 -20.33 18.92
CA LEU A 305 -7.13 -21.57 18.40
C LEU A 305 -5.83 -21.90 19.13
N THR A 306 -5.37 -23.14 19.01
CA THR A 306 -4.10 -23.57 19.62
C THR A 306 -2.91 -22.86 18.99
N ASP A 307 -1.82 -22.70 19.75
CA ASP A 307 -0.60 -22.02 19.27
C ASP A 307 0.03 -22.70 18.04
N ALA A 308 -0.21 -24.00 17.87
CA ALA A 308 0.24 -24.75 16.70
C ALA A 308 -0.48 -24.34 15.40
N VAL A 309 -1.72 -23.85 15.51
CA VAL A 309 -2.54 -23.41 14.36
C VAL A 309 -2.45 -21.89 14.19
N LEU A 310 -2.46 -21.16 15.30
CA LEU A 310 -2.48 -19.69 15.31
C LEU A 310 -1.51 -19.19 16.38
N ALA A 311 -0.27 -18.92 15.99
CA ALA A 311 0.78 -18.54 16.93
C ALA A 311 0.41 -17.25 17.69
N GLN A 312 0.59 -17.28 19.01
CA GLN A 312 0.35 -16.13 19.87
C GLN A 312 1.52 -15.14 19.79
N ILE A 313 1.20 -13.85 19.72
CA ILE A 313 2.14 -12.73 19.81
C ILE A 313 1.61 -11.65 20.75
N ARG A 314 2.46 -10.67 21.07
CA ARG A 314 2.08 -9.40 21.68
C ARG A 314 2.31 -8.28 20.68
N LEU A 315 1.46 -7.24 20.72
CA LEU A 315 1.63 -6.06 19.85
C LEU A 315 2.94 -5.29 20.12
N ASN A 316 3.53 -5.49 21.30
CA ASN A 316 4.83 -4.93 21.67
C ASN A 316 6.01 -5.90 21.45
N ASP A 317 5.79 -7.03 20.77
CA ASP A 317 6.88 -7.96 20.46
C ASP A 317 7.86 -7.33 19.48
N LYS A 318 9.15 -7.49 19.78
CA LYS A 318 10.23 -6.92 18.98
C LYS A 318 10.15 -7.35 17.51
N GLU A 319 9.82 -8.61 17.24
CA GLU A 319 9.74 -9.13 15.87
C GLU A 319 8.62 -8.44 15.07
N LEU A 320 7.43 -8.26 15.66
CA LEU A 320 6.33 -7.54 15.01
C LEU A 320 6.72 -6.06 14.80
N LEU A 321 7.28 -5.42 15.82
CA LEU A 321 7.68 -4.02 15.75
C LEU A 321 8.79 -3.80 14.72
N ASP A 322 9.79 -4.67 14.67
CA ASP A 322 10.84 -4.62 13.65
C ASP A 322 10.23 -4.84 12.26
N SER A 323 9.25 -5.74 12.13
CA SER A 323 8.51 -5.97 10.89
C SER A 323 7.75 -4.72 10.40
N VAL A 324 7.06 -4.01 11.28
CA VAL A 324 6.24 -2.83 10.94
C VAL A 324 7.09 -1.58 10.74
N PHE A 325 8.05 -1.35 11.64
CA PHE A 325 8.79 -0.09 11.74
C PHE A 325 10.14 -0.08 11.03
N SER A 326 10.66 -1.23 10.57
CA SER A 326 11.87 -1.23 9.75
C SER A 326 11.62 -0.46 8.45
N ARG A 327 12.43 0.58 8.21
CA ARG A 327 12.41 1.27 6.92
C ARG A 327 12.82 0.28 5.84
N ARG A 328 11.90 0.01 4.91
CA ARG A 328 12.23 -0.70 3.67
C ARG A 328 13.13 0.23 2.87
N ARG A 329 14.37 -0.18 2.70
CA ARG A 329 15.30 0.50 1.79
C ARG A 329 14.75 0.32 0.37
N ARG A 330 14.27 1.40 -0.24
CA ARG A 330 13.85 1.40 -1.65
C ARG A 330 15.08 1.64 -2.52
N LEU A 331 15.15 0.93 -3.65
CA LEU A 331 16.15 1.21 -4.68
C LEU A 331 15.95 2.64 -5.19
N TYR A 332 17.05 3.33 -5.42
CA TYR A 332 17.00 4.67 -5.98
C TYR A 332 16.37 4.64 -7.41
N PRO A 333 15.44 5.55 -7.77
CA PRO A 333 14.65 5.45 -9.01
C PRO A 333 15.45 5.38 -10.32
N HIS A 334 16.68 5.92 -10.36
CA HIS A 334 17.55 5.89 -11.56
C HIS A 334 18.54 4.72 -11.56
N VAL A 335 18.21 3.63 -10.89
CA VAL A 335 18.95 2.37 -10.92
C VAL A 335 18.22 1.38 -11.80
N TRP A 336 18.83 1.05 -12.93
CA TRP A 336 18.39 -0.05 -13.78
C TRP A 336 19.23 -1.29 -13.46
N HIS A 337 18.58 -2.45 -13.36
CA HIS A 337 19.30 -3.71 -13.19
C HIS A 337 18.66 -4.86 -13.96
N ALA A 338 19.49 -5.79 -14.44
CA ALA A 338 19.04 -6.99 -15.12
C ALA A 338 19.00 -8.24 -14.21
N THR A 339 19.11 -8.10 -12.88
CA THR A 339 19.27 -9.19 -11.89
C THR A 339 18.42 -10.43 -12.18
N ASP A 340 17.13 -10.26 -12.45
CA ASP A 340 16.18 -11.38 -12.61
C ASP A 340 16.02 -11.85 -14.06
N ARG A 341 16.66 -11.18 -15.02
CA ARG A 341 16.56 -11.52 -16.45
C ARG A 341 17.39 -12.76 -16.78
N ASN A 342 16.83 -13.63 -17.62
CA ASN A 342 17.52 -14.86 -18.03
C ASN A 342 18.84 -14.57 -18.76
N ALA A 343 18.89 -13.53 -19.60
CA ALA A 343 20.13 -13.09 -20.24
C ALA A 343 21.22 -12.73 -19.22
N ALA A 344 20.87 -12.04 -18.13
CA ALA A 344 21.81 -11.69 -17.08
C ALA A 344 22.33 -12.93 -16.33
N LYS A 345 21.48 -13.94 -16.09
CA LYS A 345 21.89 -15.23 -15.50
C LYS A 345 22.92 -15.96 -16.36
N LEU A 346 22.72 -15.96 -17.69
CA LEU A 346 23.66 -16.55 -18.63
C LEU A 346 24.98 -15.78 -18.69
N LEU A 347 24.91 -14.44 -18.79
CA LEU A 347 26.09 -13.58 -18.88
C LEU A 347 26.91 -13.56 -17.58
N MET A 348 26.28 -13.65 -16.41
CA MET A 348 27.01 -13.64 -15.14
C MET A 348 27.75 -14.95 -14.86
N SER A 349 27.26 -16.09 -15.38
CA SER A 349 27.81 -17.41 -15.06
C SER A 349 29.33 -17.52 -15.30
N PRO A 350 29.87 -17.19 -16.48
CA PRO A 350 31.32 -17.25 -16.70
C PRO A 350 32.12 -16.21 -15.89
N THR A 351 31.51 -15.09 -15.47
CA THR A 351 32.19 -14.10 -14.63
C THR A 351 32.43 -14.61 -13.19
N ARG A 352 31.62 -15.58 -12.75
CA ARG A 352 31.64 -16.16 -11.40
C ARG A 352 32.37 -17.48 -11.29
N ASP A 353 32.53 -18.19 -12.40
CA ASP A 353 33.25 -19.47 -12.43
C ASP A 353 34.72 -19.26 -12.09
N ALA A 354 35.18 -19.90 -11.00
CA ALA A 354 36.56 -19.82 -10.53
C ALA A 354 37.58 -20.40 -11.53
N LEU A 355 37.13 -21.29 -12.42
CA LEU A 355 37.96 -21.87 -13.48
C LEU A 355 38.16 -20.91 -14.67
N VAL A 356 37.38 -19.83 -14.76
CA VAL A 356 37.49 -18.82 -15.81
C VAL A 356 38.36 -17.66 -15.31
N ALA A 357 39.48 -17.41 -16.01
CA ALA A 357 40.43 -16.34 -15.67
C ALA A 357 41.08 -15.74 -16.94
N GLY A 358 41.80 -14.63 -16.77
CA GLY A 358 42.59 -14.03 -17.83
C GLY A 358 41.75 -13.62 -19.06
N PRO A 359 42.21 -13.92 -20.29
CA PRO A 359 41.51 -13.53 -21.52
C PRO A 359 40.05 -13.99 -21.59
N MET A 360 39.74 -15.20 -21.10
CA MET A 360 38.37 -15.72 -21.11
C MET A 360 37.46 -14.92 -20.18
N LEU A 361 37.95 -14.56 -18.99
CA LEU A 361 37.20 -13.73 -18.05
C LEU A 361 37.01 -12.31 -18.60
N ARG A 362 38.03 -11.73 -19.24
CA ARG A 362 37.90 -10.42 -19.91
C ARG A 362 36.83 -10.45 -21.00
N LYS A 363 36.80 -11.51 -21.82
CA LYS A 363 35.74 -11.70 -22.84
C LYS A 363 34.35 -11.81 -22.22
N ALA A 364 34.23 -12.52 -21.09
CA ALA A 364 32.96 -12.60 -20.37
C ALA A 364 32.48 -11.22 -19.90
N HIS A 365 33.36 -10.39 -19.35
CA HIS A 365 33.03 -9.02 -18.97
C HIS A 365 32.72 -8.11 -20.17
N ALA A 366 33.41 -8.28 -21.30
CA ALA A 366 33.10 -7.55 -22.54
C ALA A 366 31.69 -7.88 -23.06
N ASN A 367 31.30 -9.16 -23.03
CA ASN A 367 29.94 -9.56 -23.40
C ASN A 367 28.87 -8.92 -22.49
N VAL A 368 29.16 -8.78 -21.19
CA VAL A 368 28.29 -8.05 -20.26
C VAL A 368 28.21 -6.57 -20.65
N GLY A 369 29.34 -5.96 -20.99
CA GLY A 369 29.37 -4.58 -21.46
C GLY A 369 28.50 -4.36 -22.70
N LEU A 370 28.65 -5.22 -23.71
CA LEU A 370 27.86 -5.18 -24.95
C LEU A 370 26.35 -5.24 -24.66
N TYR A 371 25.94 -6.17 -23.79
CA TYR A 371 24.55 -6.30 -23.35
C TYR A 371 24.02 -5.03 -22.66
N LEU A 372 24.79 -4.47 -21.71
CA LEU A 372 24.39 -3.26 -20.99
C LEU A 372 24.35 -2.02 -21.92
N ALA A 373 25.17 -1.97 -22.95
CA ALA A 373 25.10 -0.91 -23.94
C ALA A 373 23.78 -0.97 -24.74
N TRP A 374 23.36 -2.16 -25.17
CA TRP A 374 22.16 -2.32 -25.99
C TRP A 374 20.85 -2.27 -25.21
N GLU A 375 20.81 -2.72 -23.97
CA GLU A 375 19.56 -2.79 -23.18
C GLU A 375 19.39 -1.61 -22.22
N PHE A 376 20.48 -1.08 -21.68
CA PHE A 376 20.42 -0.01 -20.70
C PHE A 376 20.82 1.34 -21.28
N LEU A 377 21.99 1.46 -21.93
CA LEU A 377 22.43 2.77 -22.43
C LEU A 377 21.52 3.29 -23.55
N SER A 378 21.03 2.42 -24.44
CA SER A 378 20.09 2.79 -25.49
C SER A 378 18.77 3.34 -24.93
N GLU A 379 18.26 2.79 -23.83
CA GLU A 379 17.03 3.24 -23.16
C GLU A 379 17.26 4.58 -22.41
N VAL A 380 18.40 4.71 -21.72
CA VAL A 380 18.71 5.92 -20.95
C VAL A 380 19.06 7.10 -21.85
N LEU A 381 19.87 6.87 -22.89
CA LEU A 381 20.36 7.92 -23.79
C LEU A 381 19.44 8.15 -24.98
N GLY A 382 18.64 7.14 -25.35
CA GLY A 382 17.88 7.09 -26.58
C GLY A 382 18.73 6.66 -27.78
N VAL A 383 18.06 6.48 -28.91
CA VAL A 383 18.68 6.25 -30.22
C VAL A 383 18.55 7.49 -31.11
N GLU A 384 19.43 7.58 -32.11
CA GLU A 384 19.38 8.57 -33.18
C GLU A 384 19.56 7.90 -34.54
N GLU A 385 18.98 8.50 -35.57
CA GLU A 385 19.19 8.07 -36.95
C GLU A 385 20.49 8.64 -37.53
N TYR A 386 21.14 7.89 -38.41
CA TYR A 386 22.28 8.37 -39.19
C TYR A 386 22.23 7.86 -40.62
N ALA A 387 22.74 8.65 -41.57
CA ALA A 387 22.83 8.24 -42.95
C ALA A 387 23.93 7.18 -43.12
N MET A 388 23.56 6.04 -43.72
CA MET A 388 24.48 4.96 -44.07
C MET A 388 24.32 4.55 -45.52
N ARG A 389 25.39 4.03 -46.12
CA ARG A 389 25.36 3.50 -47.48
C ARG A 389 24.79 2.08 -47.47
N HIS A 390 23.66 1.90 -48.13
CA HIS A 390 23.05 0.59 -48.34
C HIS A 390 23.94 -0.27 -49.26
N VAL A 391 23.86 -1.59 -49.12
CA VAL A 391 24.62 -2.55 -49.96
C VAL A 391 24.30 -2.42 -51.46
N GLN A 392 23.17 -1.82 -51.82
CA GLN A 392 22.76 -1.53 -53.20
C GLN A 392 23.27 -0.17 -53.72
N GLY A 393 24.10 0.54 -52.94
CA GLY A 393 24.78 1.77 -53.37
C GLY A 393 24.04 3.08 -53.09
N HIS A 394 22.77 3.05 -52.69
CA HIS A 394 22.00 4.22 -52.24
C HIS A 394 22.18 4.50 -50.74
N HIS A 395 21.67 5.62 -50.23
CA HIS A 395 21.71 5.96 -48.80
C HIS A 395 20.38 5.61 -48.11
N ILE A 396 20.48 5.04 -46.91
CA ILE A 396 19.35 4.79 -46.00
C ILE A 396 19.66 5.34 -44.61
N MET A 397 18.63 5.40 -43.76
CA MET A 397 18.80 5.73 -42.34
C MET A 397 19.03 4.45 -41.53
N GLY A 398 20.17 4.40 -40.84
CA GLY A 398 20.48 3.43 -39.79
C GLY A 398 20.24 4.05 -38.41
N HIS A 399 20.39 3.25 -37.35
CA HIS A 399 20.22 3.70 -35.97
C HIS A 399 21.49 3.44 -35.16
N ARG A 400 21.77 4.33 -34.21
CA ARG A 400 22.84 4.20 -33.23
C ARG A 400 22.43 4.86 -31.92
N VAL A 401 23.23 4.66 -30.86
CA VAL A 401 23.00 5.36 -29.59
C VAL A 401 23.12 6.87 -29.80
N ARG A 402 22.19 7.63 -29.22
CA ARG A 402 22.15 9.09 -29.37
C ARG A 402 23.46 9.73 -28.88
N HIS A 403 23.98 10.66 -29.67
CA HIS A 403 25.22 11.41 -29.35
C HIS A 403 26.45 10.51 -29.16
N GLU A 404 26.55 9.41 -29.92
CA GLU A 404 27.66 8.45 -29.81
C GLU A 404 29.05 9.11 -29.92
N ARG A 405 29.24 10.02 -30.89
CA ARG A 405 30.50 10.78 -31.09
C ARG A 405 30.81 11.80 -29.99
N GLU A 406 29.80 12.16 -29.23
CA GLU A 406 29.86 13.14 -28.14
C GLU A 406 29.75 12.42 -26.78
N THR A 407 30.06 11.12 -26.76
CA THR A 407 30.10 10.28 -25.57
C THR A 407 31.55 9.89 -25.26
N THR A 408 31.93 10.01 -23.98
CA THR A 408 33.21 9.53 -23.46
C THR A 408 32.99 8.35 -22.51
N ILE A 409 33.58 7.21 -22.83
CA ILE A 409 33.59 6.00 -22.01
C ILE A 409 34.86 6.03 -21.15
N VAL A 410 34.70 6.04 -19.84
CA VAL A 410 35.80 6.03 -18.87
C VAL A 410 35.85 4.67 -18.19
N ALA A 411 36.88 3.89 -18.50
CA ALA A 411 37.17 2.63 -17.84
C ALA A 411 37.86 2.88 -16.49
N LEU A 412 37.19 2.54 -15.39
CA LEU A 412 37.77 2.62 -14.04
C LEU A 412 38.74 1.44 -13.87
N MET A 413 40.01 1.77 -13.83
CA MET A 413 41.07 0.78 -13.81
C MET A 413 41.19 0.10 -12.44
N ARG A 414 41.49 -1.19 -12.39
CA ARG A 414 41.76 -2.11 -13.52
C ARG A 414 40.53 -2.94 -13.92
N GLY A 415 39.59 -3.14 -12.99
CA GLY A 415 38.48 -4.08 -13.19
C GLY A 415 37.47 -3.65 -14.25
N GLY A 416 37.26 -2.34 -14.44
CA GLY A 416 36.27 -1.80 -15.38
C GLY A 416 36.64 -1.95 -16.85
N GLU A 417 37.93 -2.07 -17.20
CA GLU A 417 38.38 -2.05 -18.60
C GLU A 417 37.70 -3.09 -19.50
N PRO A 418 37.64 -4.38 -19.15
CA PRO A 418 37.02 -5.38 -20.03
C PRO A 418 35.52 -5.13 -20.26
N LEU A 419 34.82 -4.61 -19.24
CA LEU A 419 33.42 -4.21 -19.37
C LEU A 419 33.29 -3.00 -20.31
N ALA A 420 34.15 -1.99 -20.12
CA ALA A 420 34.18 -0.78 -20.92
C ALA A 420 34.52 -1.05 -22.40
N LEU A 421 35.42 -1.99 -22.67
CA LEU A 421 35.72 -2.43 -24.05
C LEU A 421 34.48 -2.99 -24.75
N GLY A 422 33.63 -3.73 -24.03
CA GLY A 422 32.33 -4.17 -24.56
C GLY A 422 31.37 -3.01 -24.87
N LEU A 423 31.38 -1.95 -24.06
CA LEU A 423 30.62 -0.73 -24.35
C LEU A 423 31.16 -0.02 -25.59
N ASN A 424 32.49 0.05 -25.74
CA ASN A 424 33.12 0.69 -26.89
C ASN A 424 32.92 -0.11 -28.18
N GLU A 425 32.82 -1.44 -28.10
CA GLU A 425 32.38 -2.26 -29.23
C GLU A 425 30.96 -1.89 -29.70
N ALA A 426 30.06 -1.59 -28.76
CA ALA A 426 28.70 -1.15 -29.06
C ALA A 426 28.63 0.32 -29.55
N LEU A 427 29.55 1.17 -29.08
CA LEU A 427 29.66 2.60 -29.41
C LEU A 427 31.06 2.89 -30.00
N PRO A 428 31.36 2.42 -31.21
CA PRO A 428 32.70 2.53 -31.80
C PRO A 428 33.16 3.97 -32.05
N LEU A 429 32.25 4.94 -32.07
CA LEU A 429 32.56 6.35 -32.28
C LEU A 429 32.80 7.13 -30.97
N ALA A 430 32.54 6.51 -29.81
CA ALA A 430 32.76 7.14 -28.52
C ALA A 430 34.24 7.25 -28.17
N MET A 431 34.62 8.32 -27.49
CA MET A 431 35.96 8.48 -26.92
C MET A 431 36.18 7.44 -25.81
N PHE A 432 37.38 6.85 -25.75
CA PHE A 432 37.72 5.84 -24.73
C PHE A 432 38.87 6.31 -23.85
N VAL A 433 38.67 6.31 -22.53
CA VAL A 433 39.63 6.82 -21.53
C VAL A 433 39.86 5.77 -20.45
N HIS A 434 41.11 5.48 -20.13
CA HIS A 434 41.48 4.72 -18.94
C HIS A 434 41.70 5.67 -17.77
N ALA A 435 41.10 5.39 -16.61
CA ALA A 435 41.26 6.22 -15.42
C ALA A 435 41.50 5.35 -14.18
N THR A 436 42.61 5.58 -13.49
CA THR A 436 42.92 4.94 -12.19
C THR A 436 42.46 5.83 -11.03
N SER A 437 42.42 7.14 -11.25
CA SER A 437 41.97 8.15 -10.30
C SER A 437 41.08 9.18 -10.99
N PRO A 438 40.29 9.97 -10.23
CA PRO A 438 39.46 11.02 -10.82
C PRO A 438 40.25 12.01 -11.69
N ASP A 439 41.47 12.36 -11.29
CA ASP A 439 42.32 13.33 -12.01
C ASP A 439 42.72 12.89 -13.43
N ASP A 440 42.60 11.60 -13.75
CA ASP A 440 42.83 11.09 -15.10
C ASP A 440 41.72 11.54 -16.09
N ILE A 441 40.54 11.93 -15.58
CA ILE A 441 39.55 12.66 -16.36
C ILE A 441 39.99 14.12 -16.43
N ARG A 442 40.43 14.53 -17.62
CA ARG A 442 40.91 15.88 -17.92
C ARG A 442 39.86 16.68 -18.68
N LYS A 443 40.09 18.00 -18.80
CA LYS A 443 39.17 18.93 -19.47
C LYS A 443 38.89 18.53 -20.93
N ASP A 444 39.91 18.07 -21.66
CA ASP A 444 39.81 17.59 -23.04
C ASP A 444 38.94 16.32 -23.19
N HIS A 445 38.75 15.55 -22.13
CA HIS A 445 37.88 14.37 -22.12
C HIS A 445 36.39 14.72 -21.95
N VAL A 446 36.05 15.94 -21.53
CA VAL A 446 34.66 16.37 -21.31
C VAL A 446 34.28 17.56 -22.21
N GLU A 447 35.26 18.25 -22.78
CA GLU A 447 35.03 19.35 -23.69
C GLU A 447 34.37 18.85 -24.99
N LYS A 448 33.28 19.50 -25.39
CA LYS A 448 32.43 19.11 -26.54
C LYS A 448 31.75 17.75 -26.40
N GLN A 449 31.81 17.13 -25.23
CA GLN A 449 31.09 15.90 -24.92
C GLN A 449 29.74 16.24 -24.28
N LYS A 450 28.73 15.42 -24.54
CA LYS A 450 27.41 15.50 -23.92
C LYS A 450 27.22 14.46 -22.83
N THR A 451 27.92 13.33 -22.91
CA THR A 451 27.77 12.22 -21.98
C THR A 451 29.14 11.68 -21.55
N VAL A 452 29.28 11.39 -20.26
CA VAL A 452 30.36 10.57 -19.70
C VAL A 452 29.75 9.28 -19.15
N VAL A 453 30.28 8.15 -19.59
CA VAL A 453 29.92 6.82 -19.10
C VAL A 453 31.06 6.31 -18.21
N LEU A 454 30.84 6.28 -16.90
CA LEU A 454 31.79 5.73 -15.93
C LEU A 454 31.57 4.22 -15.83
N VAL A 455 32.62 3.43 -16.04
CA VAL A 455 32.50 1.97 -16.16
C VAL A 455 33.36 1.24 -15.15
N ASP A 456 32.73 0.43 -14.30
CA ASP A 456 33.43 -0.41 -13.31
C ASP A 456 32.87 -1.84 -13.31
N SER A 457 33.71 -2.83 -13.04
CA SER A 457 33.26 -4.21 -12.89
C SER A 457 32.37 -4.42 -11.66
N VAL A 458 32.71 -3.80 -10.53
CA VAL A 458 32.07 -4.05 -9.22
C VAL A 458 32.00 -2.77 -8.39
N ILE A 459 30.78 -2.31 -8.12
CA ILE A 459 30.53 -1.19 -7.21
C ILE A 459 30.17 -1.74 -5.83
N ASN A 460 31.12 -1.70 -4.90
CA ASN A 460 30.94 -2.20 -3.53
C ASN A 460 30.34 -1.16 -2.57
N SER A 461 31.07 -0.07 -2.30
CA SER A 461 30.61 0.99 -1.38
C SER A 461 30.22 2.28 -2.09
N GLY A 462 30.45 2.37 -3.40
CA GLY A 462 30.22 3.59 -4.17
C GLY A 462 31.22 4.73 -3.92
N LYS A 463 32.16 4.62 -2.96
CA LYS A 463 33.10 5.70 -2.61
C LYS A 463 33.90 6.22 -3.80
N THR A 464 34.58 5.32 -4.52
CA THR A 464 35.34 5.66 -5.74
C THR A 464 34.43 6.35 -6.75
N LEU A 465 33.24 5.80 -7.00
CA LEU A 465 32.30 6.38 -7.95
C LEU A 465 31.84 7.79 -7.56
N ILE A 466 31.61 8.06 -6.28
CA ILE A 466 31.27 9.40 -5.77
C ILE A 466 32.38 10.40 -6.12
N GLU A 467 33.64 10.04 -5.94
CA GLU A 467 34.79 10.90 -6.27
C GLU A 467 34.84 11.20 -7.78
N PHE A 468 34.65 10.18 -8.62
CA PHE A 468 34.60 10.33 -10.08
C PHE A 468 33.43 11.19 -10.56
N ILE A 469 32.23 11.01 -9.99
CA ILE A 469 31.06 11.83 -10.31
C ILE A 469 31.32 13.29 -9.96
N LYS A 470 31.77 13.56 -8.73
CA LYS A 470 32.03 14.93 -8.25
C LYS A 470 33.11 15.62 -9.07
N HIS A 471 34.18 14.91 -9.41
CA HIS A 471 35.26 15.44 -10.24
C HIS A 471 34.78 15.74 -11.67
N THR A 472 34.07 14.81 -12.31
CA THR A 472 33.51 15.01 -13.66
C THR A 472 32.56 16.22 -13.68
N ARG A 473 31.69 16.34 -12.67
CA ARG A 473 30.75 17.45 -12.52
C ARG A 473 31.46 18.79 -12.27
N LYS A 474 32.60 18.78 -11.59
CA LYS A 474 33.46 19.96 -11.40
C LYS A 474 34.08 20.44 -12.71
N LEU A 475 34.45 19.52 -13.61
CA LEU A 475 35.02 19.85 -14.92
C LEU A 475 33.97 20.35 -15.92
N CYS A 476 32.77 19.75 -15.91
CA CYS A 476 31.66 20.16 -16.77
C CYS A 476 30.33 20.06 -16.01
N LYS A 477 29.73 21.23 -15.73
CA LYS A 477 28.53 21.32 -14.88
C LYS A 477 27.30 20.63 -15.48
N ASP A 478 27.14 20.66 -16.80
CA ASP A 478 25.90 20.22 -17.46
C ASP A 478 26.04 18.88 -18.19
N ILE A 479 27.20 18.19 -18.07
CA ILE A 479 27.42 16.92 -18.77
C ILE A 479 26.52 15.81 -18.22
N ARG A 480 25.95 14.97 -19.07
CA ARG A 480 25.20 13.81 -18.59
C ARG A 480 26.17 12.76 -18.05
N ILE A 481 25.94 12.25 -16.84
CA ILE A 481 26.77 11.18 -16.25
C ILE A 481 25.92 9.93 -16.14
N VAL A 482 26.42 8.84 -16.73
CA VAL A 482 25.84 7.50 -16.63
C VAL A 482 26.91 6.56 -16.09
N VAL A 483 26.51 5.59 -15.28
CA VAL A 483 27.42 4.59 -14.74
C VAL A 483 26.97 3.21 -15.20
N VAL A 484 27.92 2.39 -15.62
CA VAL A 484 27.66 1.02 -16.02
C VAL A 484 28.53 0.08 -15.21
N ALA A 485 27.91 -0.96 -14.64
CA ALA A 485 28.63 -1.95 -13.86
C ALA A 485 28.16 -3.39 -14.07
N GLY A 486 29.10 -4.33 -13.91
CA GLY A 486 28.77 -5.74 -13.88
C GLY A 486 28.02 -6.11 -12.60
N VAL A 487 28.47 -5.63 -11.45
CA VAL A 487 27.85 -5.90 -10.15
C VAL A 487 27.75 -4.61 -9.35
N VAL A 488 26.59 -4.38 -8.74
CA VAL A 488 26.41 -3.30 -7.77
C VAL A 488 25.91 -3.88 -6.46
N GLN A 489 26.54 -3.51 -5.35
CA GLN A 489 26.07 -3.91 -4.03
C GLN A 489 24.75 -3.19 -3.73
N THR A 490 23.76 -3.96 -3.28
CA THR A 490 22.38 -3.49 -3.14
C THR A 490 22.28 -2.24 -2.26
N ASP A 491 22.91 -2.21 -1.08
CA ASP A 491 22.84 -1.05 -0.18
C ASP A 491 23.47 0.21 -0.76
N ALA A 492 24.47 0.09 -1.64
CA ALA A 492 25.16 1.24 -2.22
C ALA A 492 24.22 2.13 -3.05
N VAL A 493 23.13 1.56 -3.56
CA VAL A 493 22.15 2.24 -4.43
C VAL A 493 20.75 2.32 -3.81
N MET A 494 20.65 2.06 -2.50
CA MET A 494 19.42 2.28 -1.75
C MET A 494 19.26 3.75 -1.36
N GLN A 495 18.02 4.23 -1.31
CA GLN A 495 17.71 5.57 -0.80
C GLN A 495 18.31 5.78 0.60
N GLY A 496 18.89 6.96 0.81
CA GLY A 496 19.61 7.33 2.03
C GLY A 496 21.08 6.87 2.08
N HIS A 497 21.55 6.07 1.11
CA HIS A 497 22.97 5.79 0.97
C HIS A 497 23.71 6.98 0.32
N ALA A 498 24.98 7.21 0.71
CA ALA A 498 25.76 8.35 0.23
C ALA A 498 25.88 8.42 -1.30
N LEU A 499 26.01 7.28 -1.98
CA LEU A 499 26.03 7.24 -3.45
C LEU A 499 24.66 7.61 -4.04
N ALA A 500 23.55 7.11 -3.47
CA ALA A 500 22.20 7.48 -3.93
C ALA A 500 21.94 8.98 -3.79
N SER A 501 22.37 9.60 -2.69
CA SER A 501 22.28 11.05 -2.51
C SER A 501 23.06 11.84 -3.56
N VAL A 502 24.28 11.38 -3.91
CA VAL A 502 25.10 12.01 -4.96
C VAL A 502 24.50 11.79 -6.35
N MET A 503 23.87 10.64 -6.59
CA MET A 503 23.15 10.39 -7.84
C MET A 503 21.96 11.33 -7.99
N GLU A 504 21.23 11.58 -6.89
CA GLU A 504 20.11 12.53 -6.87
C GLU A 504 20.57 13.96 -7.09
N GLU A 505 21.61 14.39 -6.38
CA GLU A 505 22.19 15.73 -6.52
C GLU A 505 22.66 16.03 -7.95
N HIS A 506 23.15 15.02 -8.67
CA HIS A 506 23.80 15.20 -9.98
C HIS A 506 23.06 14.55 -11.16
N GLY A 507 21.84 14.03 -10.94
CA GLY A 507 21.02 13.38 -11.96
C GLY A 507 21.69 12.17 -12.61
N VAL A 508 22.38 11.34 -11.83
CA VAL A 508 23.17 10.19 -12.34
C VAL A 508 22.31 8.93 -12.44
N HIS A 509 22.44 8.23 -13.56
CA HIS A 509 21.81 6.92 -13.77
C HIS A 509 22.85 5.80 -13.62
N ILE A 510 22.45 4.68 -13.00
CA ILE A 510 23.29 3.47 -12.90
C ILE A 510 22.60 2.31 -13.62
N GLY A 511 23.34 1.62 -14.47
CA GLY A 511 22.94 0.36 -15.09
C GLY A 511 23.82 -0.78 -14.61
N ALA A 512 23.20 -1.80 -14.03
CA ALA A 512 23.89 -2.97 -13.51
C ALA A 512 23.45 -4.26 -14.20
N LEU A 513 24.37 -5.19 -14.49
CA LEU A 513 23.94 -6.54 -14.88
C LEU A 513 23.20 -7.20 -13.71
N ARG A 514 23.68 -7.03 -12.48
CA ARG A 514 23.01 -7.52 -11.27
C ARG A 514 23.25 -6.66 -10.04
N LEU A 515 22.27 -6.67 -9.17
CA LEU A 515 22.41 -6.29 -7.77
C LEU A 515 22.90 -7.48 -6.94
N SER A 516 23.63 -7.21 -5.86
CA SER A 516 24.21 -8.22 -4.98
C SER A 516 24.05 -7.81 -3.51
N GLU A 517 23.40 -8.64 -2.72
CA GLU A 517 23.34 -8.46 -1.26
C GLU A 517 24.70 -8.74 -0.60
N ASN A 518 25.48 -9.64 -1.21
CA ASN A 518 26.83 -9.95 -0.74
C ASN A 518 27.77 -8.77 -0.93
N LYS A 519 28.23 -8.21 0.18
CA LYS A 519 29.33 -7.25 0.23
C LYS A 519 30.64 -8.01 0.35
N PHE A 520 31.27 -8.31 -0.79
CA PHE A 520 32.54 -9.01 -0.83
C PHE A 520 33.59 -8.15 -1.53
N THR A 521 34.61 -7.77 -0.79
CA THR A 521 35.84 -7.21 -1.37
C THR A 521 36.76 -8.40 -1.59
N GLY A 522 37.04 -8.70 -2.86
CA GLY A 522 37.93 -9.80 -3.20
C GLY A 522 39.28 -9.64 -2.53
N PHE A 523 39.78 -10.74 -1.95
CA PHE A 523 41.13 -10.80 -1.40
C PHE A 523 41.91 -11.84 -2.20
N ARG A 524 43.10 -11.45 -2.70
CA ARG A 524 44.01 -12.29 -3.47
C ARG A 524 43.34 -12.99 -4.67
N GLY A 525 43.23 -14.32 -4.65
CA GLY A 525 42.71 -15.15 -5.74
C GLY A 525 41.24 -14.93 -6.09
N THR A 526 40.49 -14.18 -5.27
CA THR A 526 39.07 -13.88 -5.47
C THR A 526 38.81 -12.45 -5.97
N ASP A 527 39.84 -11.62 -6.06
CA ASP A 527 39.71 -10.26 -6.59
C ASP A 527 39.50 -10.25 -8.11
N THR A 528 38.50 -9.50 -8.56
CA THR A 528 38.11 -9.43 -9.97
C THR A 528 39.25 -8.87 -10.81
N GLY A 529 39.92 -7.80 -10.37
CA GLY A 529 41.05 -7.21 -11.09
C GLY A 529 42.20 -8.20 -11.25
N HIS A 530 42.58 -8.90 -10.17
CA HIS A 530 43.64 -9.90 -10.24
C HIS A 530 43.32 -11.08 -11.15
N ARG A 531 42.08 -11.58 -11.13
CA ARG A 531 41.62 -12.67 -12.00
C ARG A 531 41.55 -12.28 -13.47
N LEU A 532 41.18 -11.03 -13.78
CA LEU A 532 41.09 -10.53 -15.16
C LEU A 532 42.46 -10.52 -15.85
N PHE A 533 43.54 -10.31 -15.10
CA PHE A 533 44.90 -10.17 -15.64
C PHE A 533 45.88 -11.25 -15.17
N ASN A 534 45.40 -12.32 -14.52
CA ASN A 534 46.23 -13.41 -13.98
C ASN A 534 47.35 -12.94 -13.03
N THR A 535 47.08 -11.89 -12.25
CA THR A 535 48.03 -11.30 -11.29
C THR A 535 47.72 -11.72 -9.84
N THR A 536 47.02 -12.83 -9.64
CA THR A 536 46.58 -13.32 -8.32
C THR A 536 47.72 -13.65 -7.35
N HIS A 537 48.95 -13.83 -7.86
CA HIS A 537 50.17 -14.07 -7.09
C HIS A 537 50.84 -12.78 -6.60
N MET A 538 50.44 -11.61 -7.09
CA MET A 538 51.02 -10.30 -6.74
C MET A 538 50.31 -9.62 -5.55
N ALA A 539 49.43 -10.34 -4.84
CA ALA A 539 48.48 -9.80 -3.87
C ALA A 539 48.82 -10.13 -2.41
#